data_AF-A0A945AIN7-F1
#
_entry.id   AF-A0A945AIN7-F1
#
_cell.length_a   1.000
_cell.length_b   1.000
_cell.length_c   1.000
_cell.angle_alpha   90.00
_cell.angle_beta   90.00
_cell.angle_gamma   90.00
#
_symmetry.space_group_name_H-M   'P 1'
#
loop_
_entity.id
_entity.type
_entity.pdbx_description
1 polymer ?
#
loop_
_entity_poly.entity_id
_entity_poly.type
_entity_poly.pdbx_seq_one_letter_code
_entity_poly.pdbx_strand_id
1 'polypeptide(L)'
;MAATTDSVKADASEAPLLNKTNLIAGFMLYLVFYSFIRWYEGVYGWSAGLDSFAPEFETYWMNMLYIELVIEVTLSATIWGYLWKSRDRKVMSITPREELRRHMTHWIWLEMNGWAI
;
A
#
# COMPACT_ATOMS: atom_id res chain seq x y z
N MET A 1 -22.76 -23.67 41.45
CA MET A 1 -22.16 -23.91 40.12
C MET A 1 -21.46 -22.62 39.71
N ALA A 2 -20.17 -22.50 40.04
CA ALA A 2 -19.38 -21.32 39.70
C ALA A 2 -19.03 -21.38 38.21
N ALA A 3 -19.43 -20.37 37.44
CA ALA A 3 -19.00 -20.21 36.07
C ALA A 3 -17.47 -20.01 36.08
N THR A 4 -16.75 -20.99 35.53
CA THR A 4 -15.31 -20.95 35.32
C THR A 4 -14.98 -19.78 34.40
N THR A 5 -13.93 -19.03 34.74
CA THR A 5 -13.40 -17.83 34.05
C THR A 5 -13.08 -18.02 32.56
N ASP A 6 -13.21 -19.24 32.04
CA ASP A 6 -13.04 -19.57 30.63
C ASP A 6 -14.28 -19.22 29.78
N SER A 7 -15.48 -19.12 30.38
CA SER A 7 -16.71 -18.79 29.63
C SER A 7 -16.86 -17.30 29.31
N VAL A 8 -16.00 -16.43 29.85
CA VAL A 8 -16.00 -14.97 29.58
C VAL A 8 -15.03 -14.58 28.45
N LYS A 9 -14.14 -15.49 28.02
CA LYS A 9 -13.16 -15.24 26.96
C LYS A 9 -13.66 -15.55 25.54
N ALA A 10 -14.91 -15.99 25.41
CA ALA A 10 -15.45 -16.52 24.16
C ALA A 10 -16.19 -15.48 23.29
N ASP A 11 -16.38 -14.24 23.73
CA ASP A 11 -17.14 -13.24 22.95
C ASP A 11 -16.30 -11.98 22.61
N ALA A 12 -16.26 -11.69 21.30
CA ALA A 12 -15.45 -10.71 20.59
C ALA A 12 -13.96 -11.09 20.46
N SER A 13 -13.62 -11.87 19.44
CA SER A 13 -12.29 -11.87 18.83
C SER A 13 -11.91 -10.43 18.45
N GLU A 14 -11.30 -9.68 19.36
CA GLU A 14 -10.83 -8.33 19.10
C GLU A 14 -9.93 -8.32 17.87
N ALA A 15 -10.08 -7.32 17.00
CA ALA A 15 -9.22 -7.20 15.83
C ALA A 15 -7.74 -7.17 16.27
N PRO A 16 -6.85 -7.89 15.56
CA PRO A 16 -5.44 -7.91 15.91
C PRO A 16 -4.88 -6.48 15.85
N LEU A 17 -4.02 -6.15 16.82
CA LEU A 17 -3.33 -4.85 16.88
C LEU A 17 -2.53 -4.59 15.59
N LEU A 18 -1.79 -5.60 15.14
CA LEU A 18 -1.00 -5.55 13.92
C LEU A 18 -1.69 -6.36 12.82
N ASN A 19 -2.07 -5.68 11.75
CA ASN A 19 -2.59 -6.34 10.55
C ASN A 19 -1.42 -6.81 9.67
N LYS A 20 -0.93 -8.02 9.94
CA LYS A 20 0.19 -8.64 9.19
C LYS A 20 -0.14 -8.86 7.72
N THR A 21 -1.40 -9.11 7.39
CA THR A 21 -1.84 -9.31 6.01
C THR A 21 -1.59 -8.05 5.18
N ASN A 22 -1.96 -6.88 5.70
CA ASN A 22 -1.73 -5.61 5.00
C ASN A 22 -0.24 -5.30 4.85
N LEU A 23 0.56 -5.59 5.88
CA LEU A 23 2.01 -5.41 5.83
C LEU A 23 2.66 -6.26 4.73
N ILE A 24 2.35 -7.57 4.71
CA ILE A 24 2.89 -8.49 3.71
C ILE A 24 2.37 -8.14 2.32
N ALA A 25 1.10 -7.78 2.18
CA ALA A 25 0.51 -7.39 0.91
C ALA A 25 1.18 -6.14 0.32
N GLY A 26 1.44 -5.12 1.13
CA GLY A 26 2.15 -3.92 0.69
C GLY A 26 3.57 -4.24 0.25
N PHE A 27 4.33 -5.00 1.04
CA PHE A 27 5.69 -5.40 0.70
C PHE A 27 5.74 -6.22 -0.60
N MET A 28 4.87 -7.22 -0.74
CA MET A 28 4.80 -8.06 -1.94
C MET A 28 4.39 -7.27 -3.17
N LEU A 29 3.49 -6.29 -3.04
CA LEU A 29 3.08 -5.42 -4.14
C LEU A 29 4.30 -4.66 -4.70
N TYR A 30 5.06 -3.97 -3.84
CA TYR A 30 6.25 -3.24 -4.25
C TYR A 30 7.33 -4.16 -4.81
N LEU A 31 7.59 -5.28 -4.13
CA LEU A 31 8.60 -6.25 -4.56
C LEU A 31 8.30 -6.77 -5.96
N VAL A 32 7.07 -7.24 -6.21
CA VAL A 32 6.67 -7.80 -7.51
C VAL A 32 6.67 -6.72 -8.58
N PHE A 33 6.11 -5.54 -8.28
CA PHE A 33 6.05 -4.43 -9.22
C PHE A 33 7.44 -3.98 -9.66
N TYR A 34 8.33 -3.65 -8.72
CA TYR A 34 9.67 -3.19 -9.08
C TYR A 34 10.58 -4.30 -9.62
N SER A 35 10.38 -5.56 -9.24
CA SER A 35 11.06 -6.68 -9.89
C SER A 35 10.66 -6.81 -11.37
N PHE A 36 9.37 -6.60 -11.67
CA PHE A 36 8.89 -6.57 -13.05
C PHE A 36 9.47 -5.39 -13.82
N ILE A 37 9.45 -4.17 -13.26
CA ILE A 37 10.07 -3.00 -13.89
C ILE A 37 11.56 -3.24 -14.14
N ARG A 38 12.28 -3.81 -13.16
CA ARG A 38 13.69 -4.15 -13.29
C ARG A 38 13.98 -5.15 -14.42
N TRP A 39 13.10 -6.11 -14.61
CA TRP A 39 13.17 -7.04 -15.74
C TRP A 39 12.85 -6.35 -17.06
N TYR A 40 11.80 -5.52 -17.09
CA TYR A 40 11.38 -4.75 -18.27
C TYR A 40 12.50 -3.86 -18.80
N GLU A 41 13.13 -3.05 -17.93
CA GLU A 41 14.27 -2.21 -18.32
C GLU A 41 15.49 -3.06 -18.72
N GLY A 42 15.67 -4.24 -18.12
CA GLY A 42 16.74 -5.16 -18.46
C GLY A 42 16.63 -5.71 -19.89
N VAL A 43 15.41 -5.86 -20.42
CA VAL A 43 15.16 -6.33 -21.79
C VAL A 43 15.08 -5.14 -22.76
N TYR A 44 14.21 -4.18 -22.47
CA TYR A 44 13.88 -3.08 -23.39
C TYR A 44 14.84 -1.90 -23.31
N GLY A 45 15.68 -1.81 -22.28
CA GLY A 45 16.73 -0.81 -22.19
C GLY A 45 17.76 -0.98 -23.31
N TRP A 46 18.14 -2.23 -23.60
CA TRP A 46 19.12 -2.53 -24.66
C TRP A 46 18.51 -2.57 -26.05
N SER A 47 17.27 -3.04 -26.19
CA SER A 47 16.65 -3.23 -27.50
C SER A 47 15.91 -1.99 -28.03
N ALA A 48 15.32 -1.17 -27.14
CA ALA A 48 14.44 -0.06 -27.50
C ALA A 48 14.65 1.22 -26.68
N GLY A 49 15.66 1.26 -25.79
CA GLY A 49 15.92 2.38 -24.89
C GLY A 49 17.14 3.24 -25.23
N LEU A 50 17.96 2.83 -26.20
CA LEU A 50 19.25 3.48 -26.50
C LEU A 50 19.12 4.77 -27.33
N ASP A 51 18.16 4.83 -28.25
CA ASP A 51 17.90 6.00 -29.10
C ASP A 51 16.48 6.51 -28.87
N SER A 52 16.38 7.69 -28.26
CA SER A 52 15.09 8.33 -27.95
C SER A 52 14.35 8.88 -29.17
N PHE A 53 15.01 8.99 -30.33
CA PHE A 53 14.38 9.45 -31.57
C PHE A 53 13.80 8.31 -32.41
N ALA A 54 14.08 7.07 -32.03
CA ALA A 54 13.56 5.89 -32.71
C ALA A 54 12.08 5.68 -32.36
N PRO A 55 11.23 5.25 -33.31
CA PRO A 55 9.81 5.03 -33.06
C PRO A 55 9.52 3.94 -32.03
N GLU A 56 10.44 2.99 -31.84
CA GLU A 56 10.36 1.95 -30.82
C GLU A 56 10.36 2.56 -29.41
N PHE A 57 11.12 3.63 -29.19
CA PHE A 57 11.19 4.32 -27.91
C PHE A 57 9.83 4.91 -27.51
N GLU A 58 9.08 5.45 -28.48
CA GLU A 58 7.74 5.94 -28.22
C GLU A 58 6.82 4.83 -27.70
N THR A 59 6.92 3.64 -28.30
CA THR A 59 6.05 2.51 -27.94
C THR A 59 6.36 1.89 -26.58
N TYR A 60 7.63 1.71 -26.23
CA TYR A 60 8.04 1.00 -25.01
C TYR A 60 8.29 1.93 -23.82
N TRP A 61 8.74 3.17 -24.05
CA TRP A 61 9.13 4.07 -22.97
C TRP A 61 8.16 5.24 -22.82
N MET A 62 7.82 5.94 -23.92
CA MET A 62 6.94 7.11 -23.81
C MET A 62 5.50 6.71 -23.43
N ASN A 63 4.96 5.63 -24.00
CA ASN A 63 3.65 5.14 -23.58
C ASN A 63 3.64 4.75 -22.09
N MET A 64 4.72 4.13 -21.58
CA MET A 64 4.83 3.81 -20.16
C MET A 64 4.77 5.07 -19.30
N LEU A 65 5.53 6.11 -19.67
CA LEU A 65 5.52 7.41 -19.00
C LEU A 65 4.11 8.05 -19.00
N TYR A 66 3.42 8.05 -20.13
CA TYR A 66 2.08 8.65 -20.18
C TYR A 66 1.06 7.85 -19.35
N ILE A 67 1.18 6.52 -19.35
CA ILE A 67 0.33 5.65 -18.55
C ILE A 67 0.57 5.86 -17.05
N GLU A 68 1.83 5.87 -16.60
CA GLU A 68 2.15 6.04 -15.18
C GLU A 68 1.69 7.40 -14.67
N LEU A 69 1.88 8.49 -15.42
CA LEU A 69 1.42 9.82 -15.01
C LEU A 69 -0.09 9.87 -14.78
N VAL A 70 -0.89 9.28 -15.67
CA VAL A 70 -2.35 9.23 -15.53
C VAL A 70 -2.75 8.36 -14.35
N ILE A 71 -2.12 7.20 -14.20
CA ILE A 71 -2.40 6.26 -13.11
C ILE A 71 -2.05 6.88 -11.76
N GLU A 72 -0.87 7.48 -11.61
CA GLU A 72 -0.39 8.05 -10.35
C GLU A 72 -1.27 9.22 -9.89
N VAL A 73 -1.62 10.14 -10.79
CA VAL A 73 -2.51 11.26 -10.47
C VAL A 73 -3.87 10.74 -10.02
N THR A 74 -4.42 9.76 -10.74
CA THR A 74 -5.74 9.18 -10.43
C THR A 74 -5.73 8.39 -9.12
N LEU A 75 -4.72 7.55 -8.89
CA LEU A 75 -4.56 6.77 -7.67
C LEU A 75 -4.33 7.68 -6.47
N SER A 76 -3.47 8.69 -6.58
CA SER A 76 -3.21 9.65 -5.51
C SER A 76 -4.47 10.40 -5.10
N ALA A 77 -5.20 10.96 -6.08
CA ALA A 77 -6.46 11.64 -5.83
C ALA A 77 -7.50 10.70 -5.17
N THR A 78 -7.57 9.44 -5.62
CA THR A 78 -8.50 8.44 -5.09
C THR A 78 -8.15 8.05 -3.65
N ILE A 79 -6.89 7.75 -3.37
CA ILE A 79 -6.43 7.33 -2.03
C ILE A 79 -6.60 8.48 -1.04
N TRP A 80 -6.14 9.68 -1.38
CA TRP A 80 -6.26 10.84 -0.49
C TRP A 80 -7.73 11.23 -0.29
N GLY A 81 -8.53 11.23 -1.36
CA GLY A 81 -9.96 11.49 -1.31
C GLY A 81 -10.69 10.47 -0.44
N TYR A 82 -10.35 9.18 -0.56
CA TYR A 82 -10.90 8.12 0.25
C TYR A 82 -10.57 8.32 1.73
N LEU A 83 -9.29 8.50 2.08
CA LEU A 83 -8.84 8.69 3.46
C LEU A 83 -9.49 9.90 4.12
N TRP A 84 -9.62 11.01 3.38
CA TRP A 84 -10.26 12.21 3.89
C TRP A 84 -11.77 12.03 4.10
N LYS A 85 -12.44 11.33 3.17
CA LYS A 85 -13.87 11.05 3.26
C LYS A 85 -14.18 10.07 4.39
N SER A 86 -13.34 9.05 4.58
CA SER A 86 -13.46 8.03 5.62
C SER A 86 -12.87 8.45 6.98
N ARG A 87 -12.46 9.72 7.15
CA ARG A 87 -11.86 10.18 8.41
C ARG A 87 -12.83 10.02 9.57
N ASP A 88 -12.28 9.65 10.72
CA ASP A 88 -13.02 9.64 11.97
C ASP A 88 -13.40 11.06 12.38
N ARG A 89 -14.69 11.31 12.61
CA ARG A 89 -15.23 12.62 13.00
C ARG A 89 -15.25 12.82 14.52
N LYS A 90 -15.04 11.76 15.29
CA LYS A 90 -15.06 11.78 16.77
C LYS A 90 -13.75 11.27 17.35
N VAL A 91 -12.63 11.70 16.75
CA VAL A 91 -11.27 11.26 17.12
C VAL A 91 -10.94 11.47 18.59
N MET A 92 -11.53 12.48 19.25
CA MET A 92 -11.30 12.77 20.68
C MET A 92 -11.99 11.79 21.63
N SER A 93 -12.74 10.82 21.11
CA SER A 93 -13.49 9.83 21.90
C SER A 93 -13.06 8.38 21.64
N ILE A 94 -11.88 8.18 21.05
CA ILE A 94 -11.33 6.84 20.79
C ILE A 94 -10.90 6.17 22.09
N THR A 95 -11.03 4.85 22.16
CA THR A 95 -10.52 4.06 23.29
C THR A 95 -9.00 3.84 23.12
N PRO A 96 -8.23 3.69 24.22
CA PRO A 96 -6.78 3.45 24.13
C PRO A 96 -6.40 2.23 23.28
N ARG A 97 -7.25 1.20 23.28
CA ARG A 97 -7.05 -0.02 22.48
C ARG A 97 -7.15 0.24 20.97
N GLU A 98 -8.10 1.08 20.55
CA GLU A 98 -8.30 1.47 19.16
C GLU A 98 -7.22 2.46 18.70
N GLU A 99 -6.81 3.38 19.57
CA GLU A 99 -5.69 4.28 19.34
C GLU A 99 -4.40 3.50 19.02
N LEU A 100 -4.05 2.50 19.85
CA LEU A 100 -2.87 1.66 19.59
C LEU A 100 -2.97 0.90 18.27
N ARG A 101 -4.15 0.36 17.92
CA ARG A 101 -4.36 -0.34 16.64
C ARG A 101 -4.17 0.62 15.45
N ARG A 102 -4.64 1.86 15.56
CA ARG A 102 -4.46 2.90 14.53
C ARG A 102 -3.00 3.32 14.41
N HIS A 103 -2.27 3.45 15.51
CA HIS A 103 -0.83 3.69 15.48
C HIS A 103 -0.06 2.55 14.82
N MET A 104 -0.40 1.29 15.10
CA MET A 104 0.21 0.15 14.42
C MET A 104 -0.08 0.14 12.91
N THR A 105 -1.31 0.53 12.53
CA THR A 105 -1.66 0.69 11.11
C THR A 105 -0.88 1.84 10.46
N HIS A 106 -0.73 2.97 11.16
CA HIS A 106 0.08 4.09 10.69
C HIS A 106 1.56 3.73 10.57
N TRP A 107 2.08 2.94 11.52
CA TRP A 107 3.45 2.42 11.44
C TRP A 107 3.63 1.54 10.19
N ILE A 108 2.67 0.67 9.84
CA ILE A 108 2.71 -0.06 8.56
C ILE A 108 2.80 0.92 7.37
N TRP A 109 2.03 2.02 7.36
CA TRP A 109 2.16 3.03 6.31
C TRP A 109 3.56 3.64 6.27
N LEU A 110 4.18 3.94 7.42
CA LEU A 110 5.54 4.47 7.49
C LEU A 110 6.58 3.47 6.96
N GLU A 111 6.46 2.19 7.31
CA GLU A 111 7.32 1.14 6.75
C GLU A 111 7.17 1.03 5.23
N MET A 112 5.94 1.12 4.69
CA MET A 112 5.72 1.12 3.24
C MET A 112 6.30 2.38 2.57
N ASN A 113 6.24 3.54 3.23
CA ASN A 113 6.90 4.75 2.75
C ASN A 113 8.43 4.59 2.78
N GLY A 114 8.98 4.02 3.85
CA GLY A 114 10.41 3.74 3.95
C GLY A 114 10.90 2.74 2.91
N TRP A 115 10.07 1.78 2.52
CA TRP A 115 10.38 0.83 1.44
C TRP A 115 10.30 1.44 0.03
N ALA A 116 9.49 2.48 -0.14
CA ALA A 116 9.34 3.17 -1.43
C ALA A 116 10.42 4.21 -1.71
N ILE A 117 11.17 4.65 -0.68
CA ILE A 117 12.27 5.61 -0.75
C ILE A 117 13.59 4.87 -1.00
#